data_AF-A0A1X0J4F4-F1
#
_entry.id   AF-A0A1X0J4F4-F1
#
_cell.length_a   1.000
_cell.length_b   1.000
_cell.length_c   1.000
_cell.angle_alpha   90.00
_cell.angle_beta   90.00
_cell.angle_gamma   90.00
#
_symmetry.space_group_name_H-M   'P 1'
#
loop_
_entity.id
_entity.type
_entity.pdbx_description
1 polymer ?
#
loop_
_entity_poly.entity_id
_entity_poly.type
_entity_poly.pdbx_seq_one_letter_code
_entity_poly.pdbx_strand_id
1 'polypeptide(L)' 'GAPGTGSFLFADPADEQAALVEAEHHAARTELAALQGRSR' A
#
# COMPACT_ATOMS: atom_id res chain seq x y z
N GLY A 1 -0.14 -5.60 -8.83
CA GLY A 1 -0.38 -6.53 -7.71
C GLY A 1 0.68 -6.30 -6.67
N ALA A 2 0.34 -6.43 -5.39
CA ALA A 2 1.31 -6.32 -4.30
C ALA A 2 1.93 -7.71 -4.04
N PRO A 3 3.26 -7.81 -3.88
CA PRO A 3 3.86 -9.03 -3.34
C PRO A 3 3.39 -9.27 -1.90
N GLY A 4 3.62 -10.48 -1.38
CA GLY A 4 3.39 -10.76 0.03
C GLY A 4 4.22 -9.82 0.91
N THR A 5 3.64 -9.26 1.97
CA THR A 5 4.28 -8.37 2.95
C THR A 5 5.16 -9.14 3.93
N GLY A 6 4.92 -10.45 4.03
CA GLY A 6 5.68 -11.32 4.90
C GLY A 6 7.12 -11.51 4.48
N SER A 7 7.85 -12.25 5.30
CA SER A 7 9.21 -12.67 4.98
C SER A 7 9.26 -13.43 3.66
N PHE A 8 10.42 -13.42 3.02
CA PHE A 8 10.68 -14.21 1.81
C PHE A 8 10.32 -15.70 1.99
N LEU A 9 10.49 -16.24 3.21
CA LEU A 9 10.21 -17.65 3.50
C LEU A 9 8.84 -17.89 4.15
N PHE A 10 8.21 -16.87 4.74
CA PHE A 10 6.98 -17.02 5.53
C PHE A 10 6.03 -15.87 5.23
N ALA A 11 4.84 -16.21 4.75
CA ALA A 11 3.79 -15.23 4.52
C ALA A 11 3.19 -14.75 5.85
N ASP A 12 2.80 -13.48 5.87
CA ASP A 12 1.97 -12.94 6.94
C ASP A 12 0.54 -13.51 6.83
N PRO A 13 -0.24 -13.45 7.92
CA PRO A 13 -1.68 -13.67 7.86
C PRO A 13 -2.36 -12.80 6.79
N ALA A 14 -3.39 -13.35 6.15
CA ALA A 14 -4.03 -12.70 5.00
C ALA A 14 -4.74 -11.38 5.37
N ASP A 15 -5.24 -11.26 6.59
CA ASP A 15 -5.84 -10.05 7.13
C ASP A 15 -4.80 -8.96 7.39
N GLU A 16 -3.64 -9.33 7.93
CA GLU A 16 -2.50 -8.41 8.10
C GLU A 16 -1.98 -7.92 6.74
N GLN A 17 -1.77 -8.83 5.78
CA GLN A 17 -1.44 -8.50 4.40
C GLN A 17 -2.43 -7.49 3.79
N ALA A 18 -3.74 -7.75 3.93
CA ALA A 18 -4.77 -6.90 3.35
C ALA A 18 -4.76 -5.50 3.97
N ALA A 19 -4.59 -5.41 5.29
CA ALA A 19 -4.50 -4.14 5.99
C ALA A 19 -3.29 -3.31 5.54
N LEU A 20 -2.13 -3.94 5.39
CA LEU A 20 -0.89 -3.28 4.93
C LEU A 20 -1.01 -2.81 3.49
N VAL A 21 -1.56 -3.64 2.59
CA VAL A 21 -1.75 -3.27 1.18
C VAL A 21 -2.71 -2.10 1.02
N GLU A 22 -3.81 -2.09 1.76
CA GLU A 22 -4.76 -0.98 1.70
C GLU A 22 -4.14 0.32 2.23
N ALA A 23 -3.37 0.26 3.33
CA ALA A 23 -2.68 1.41 3.88
C ALA A 23 -1.66 2.01 2.89
N GLU A 24 -0.86 1.16 2.23
CA GLU A 24 0.11 1.60 1.22
C GLU A 24 -0.60 2.23 0.01
N HIS A 25 -1.65 1.59 -0.49
CA HIS A 25 -2.43 2.12 -1.60
C HIS A 25 -3.08 3.46 -1.26
N HIS A 26 -3.62 3.61 -0.05
CA HIS A 26 -4.20 4.87 0.42
C HIS A 26 -3.15 5.98 0.52
N ALA A 27 -1.96 5.68 1.06
CA ALA A 27 -0.85 6.63 1.14
C ALA A 27 -0.42 7.11 -0.26
N ALA A 28 -0.17 6.19 -1.18
CA ALA A 28 0.23 6.50 -2.55
C ALA A 28 -0.82 7.35 -3.29
N ARG A 29 -2.12 7.07 -3.09
CA ARG A 29 -3.21 7.88 -3.65
C ARG A 29 -3.24 9.29 -3.09
N THR A 30 -3.02 9.43 -1.78
CA THR A 30 -3.00 10.74 -1.11
C THR A 30 -1.85 11.60 -1.62
N GLU A 31 -0.66 11.02 -1.75
CA GLU A 31 0.51 11.70 -2.30
C GLU A 31 0.29 12.14 -3.75
N LEU A 32 -0.28 11.26 -4.58
CA LEU A 32 -0.61 11.57 -5.97
C LEU A 32 -1.63 12.72 -6.07
N ALA A 33 -2.70 12.68 -5.27
CA ALA A 33 -3.71 13.72 -5.22
C ALA A 33 -3.10 15.07 -4.80
N ALA A 34 -2.19 15.06 -3.82
CA ALA A 34 -1.48 16.26 -3.41
C ALA A 34 -0.59 16.82 -4.53
N LEU A 35 0.11 15.96 -5.29
CA LEU A 35 0.91 16.39 -6.44
C LEU A 35 0.03 17.01 -7.55
N GLN A 36 -1.07 16.36 -7.89
CA GLN A 36 -2.04 16.86 -8.88
C GLN A 36 -2.68 18.18 -8.46
N GLY A 37 -2.96 18.36 -7.16
CA GLY A 37 -3.47 19.61 -6.62
C GLY A 37 -2.48 20.77 -6.69
N ARG A 38 -1.17 20.49 -6.63
CA ARG A 38 -0.10 21.51 -6.75
C ARG A 38 0.24 21.88 -8.19
N SER A 39 -0.03 21.01 -9.15
CA SER A 39 0.24 21.25 -10.58
C SER A 39 -0.85 22.08 -11.28
N ARG A 40 -1.82 22.62 -10.54
CA ARG A 40 -3.01 23.31 -11.04
C ARG A 40 -3.02 24.75 -10.57
#